data_AF-A0A2V3TSU1-F1
#
_entry.id   AF-A0A2V3TSU1-F1
#
_cell.length_a   1.000
_cell.length_b   1.000
_cell.length_c   1.000
_cell.angle_alpha   90.00
_cell.angle_beta   90.00
_cell.angle_gamma   90.00
#
_symmetry.space_group_name_H-M   'P 1'
#
loop_
_entity.id
_entity.type
_entity.pdbx_description
1 polymer ?
#
loop_
_entity_poly.entity_id
_entity_poly.type
_entity_poly.pdbx_seq_one_letter_code
_entity_poly.pdbx_strand_id
1 'polypeptide(L)'
;MNTGMGDVNNLGWKLAAVLAGWGGNALLASYEVERHPVANRNSSASTHNYMQLKSVTNCEGLFDDTPEGAAVRARVGAEITAATETEWETLGIHLGYRYENSPIVAVEAGEPPEDHWRWYRPTARPGHRAPHAWLAGSGPSGLSTLDLFGNGFVLLRLGTAPVDASGLCAAARARNVPLRVVDIDNPEIAELYQARLTLVRPDGHVAWRGDAEPDDADGLIDRISGHRASAVEPGAVPSKTMCLSA
;
A
#
# COMPACT_ATOMS: atom_id res chain seq x y z
N MET A 1 -7.04 5.28 -14.58
CA MET A 1 -8.25 4.95 -13.78
C MET A 1 -7.90 4.44 -12.38
N ASN A 2 -7.15 3.34 -12.24
CA ASN A 2 -6.85 2.72 -10.93
C ASN A 2 -6.25 3.68 -9.90
N THR A 3 -5.30 4.54 -10.31
CA THR A 3 -4.74 5.59 -9.42
C THR A 3 -5.82 6.50 -8.86
N GLY A 4 -6.74 6.98 -9.70
CA GLY A 4 -7.85 7.83 -9.29
C GLY A 4 -8.85 7.13 -8.36
N MET A 5 -9.11 5.84 -8.56
CA MET A 5 -9.90 5.05 -7.60
C MET A 5 -9.20 4.97 -6.24
N GLY A 6 -7.87 4.83 -6.22
CA GLY A 6 -7.06 4.92 -5.01
C GLY A 6 -7.16 6.29 -4.32
N ASP A 7 -7.23 7.38 -5.09
CA ASP A 7 -7.40 8.73 -4.55
C ASP A 7 -8.76 8.90 -3.88
N VAL A 8 -9.82 8.42 -4.53
CA VAL A 8 -11.18 8.44 -3.97
C VAL A 8 -11.26 7.61 -2.69
N ASN A 9 -10.71 6.40 -2.69
CA ASN A 9 -10.68 5.55 -1.50
C ASN A 9 -9.92 6.21 -0.34
N ASN A 10 -8.78 6.86 -0.63
CA ASN A 10 -7.97 7.54 0.38
C ASN A 10 -8.63 8.81 0.93
N LEU A 11 -9.22 9.65 0.08
CA LEU A 11 -9.84 10.90 0.50
C LEU A 11 -11.22 10.68 1.13
N GLY A 12 -11.99 9.71 0.64
CA GLY A 12 -13.37 9.47 1.05
C GLY A 12 -13.51 9.23 2.55
N TRP A 13 -12.70 8.34 3.13
CA TRP A 13 -12.77 8.07 4.57
C TRP A 13 -12.30 9.25 5.42
N LYS A 14 -11.34 10.04 4.93
CA LYS A 14 -10.83 11.24 5.63
C LYS A 14 -11.88 12.32 5.70
N LEU A 15 -12.61 12.56 4.61
CA LEU A 15 -13.76 13.46 4.60
C LEU A 15 -14.87 12.97 5.53
N ALA A 16 -15.20 11.68 5.48
CA ALA A 16 -16.19 11.09 6.39
C ALA A 16 -15.79 11.24 7.86
N ALA A 17 -14.50 11.08 8.18
CA ALA A 17 -13.96 11.26 9.52
C ALA A 17 -14.13 12.69 10.05
N VAL A 18 -13.80 13.69 9.22
CA VAL A 18 -13.95 15.11 9.57
C VAL A 18 -15.43 15.46 9.75
N LEU A 19 -16.30 15.01 8.86
CA LEU A 19 -17.75 15.24 8.97
C LEU A 19 -18.36 14.58 10.21
N ALA A 20 -17.84 13.41 10.61
CA ALA A 20 -18.24 12.71 11.82
C ALA A 20 -17.60 13.30 13.10
N GLY A 21 -16.73 14.31 12.99
CA GLY A 21 -16.15 15.03 14.12
C GLY A 21 -14.98 14.35 14.82
N TRP A 22 -14.47 13.23 14.30
CA TRP A 22 -13.30 12.54 14.86
C TRP A 22 -12.03 12.69 14.01
N GLY A 23 -12.11 13.30 12.82
CA GLY A 23 -10.95 13.60 11.99
C GLY A 23 -10.35 14.96 12.29
N GLY A 24 -9.07 15.01 12.66
CA GLY A 24 -8.32 16.24 12.90
C GLY A 24 -7.71 16.85 11.62
N ASN A 25 -7.16 18.06 11.74
CA ASN A 25 -6.65 18.85 10.59
C ASN A 25 -5.55 18.13 9.78
N ALA A 26 -4.67 17.38 10.44
CA ALA A 26 -3.60 16.66 9.74
C ALA A 26 -4.13 15.50 8.89
N LEU A 27 -5.37 15.04 9.15
CA LEU A 27 -5.98 13.95 8.41
C LEU A 27 -6.22 14.33 6.95
N LEU A 28 -6.85 15.48 6.68
CA LEU A 28 -7.06 15.95 5.29
C LEU A 28 -5.74 16.36 4.63
N ALA A 29 -4.85 17.03 5.36
CA ALA A 29 -3.53 17.40 4.86
C ALA A 29 -2.72 16.17 4.41
N SER A 30 -2.92 15.01 5.04
CA SER A 30 -2.24 13.77 4.64
C SER A 30 -2.63 13.27 3.24
N TYR A 31 -3.76 13.70 2.66
CA TYR A 31 -4.16 13.29 1.31
C TYR A 31 -3.09 13.59 0.28
N GLU A 32 -2.61 14.84 0.24
CA GLU A 32 -1.58 15.23 -0.72
C GLU A 32 -0.26 14.51 -0.45
N VAL A 33 0.17 14.46 0.81
CA VAL A 33 1.39 13.78 1.25
C VAL A 33 1.40 12.30 0.83
N GLU A 34 0.25 11.64 0.90
CA GLU A 34 0.11 10.23 0.55
C GLU A 34 -0.08 9.99 -0.95
N ARG A 35 -0.88 10.80 -1.63
CA ARG A 35 -1.37 10.49 -2.99
C ARG A 35 -0.57 11.17 -4.10
N HIS A 36 0.01 12.34 -3.85
CA HIS A 36 0.84 13.02 -4.85
C HIS A 36 2.07 12.18 -5.26
N PRO A 37 2.84 11.55 -4.34
CA PRO A 37 3.94 10.67 -4.73
C PRO A 37 3.48 9.46 -5.56
N VAL A 38 2.28 8.92 -5.29
CA VAL A 38 1.71 7.78 -6.04
C VAL A 38 1.32 8.20 -7.45
N ALA A 39 0.72 9.39 -7.60
CA ALA A 39 0.40 9.95 -8.91
C ALA A 39 1.66 10.15 -9.77
N ASN A 40 2.73 10.68 -9.18
CA ASN A 40 4.02 10.87 -9.85
C ASN A 40 4.67 9.54 -10.22
N ARG A 41 4.68 8.56 -9.29
CA ARG A 41 5.17 7.19 -9.54
C ARG A 41 4.49 6.56 -10.74
N ASN A 42 3.16 6.53 -10.75
CA ASN A 42 2.39 5.83 -11.78
C ASN A 42 2.45 6.56 -13.13
N SER A 43 2.49 7.89 -13.14
CA SER A 43 2.64 8.68 -14.37
C SER A 43 4.04 8.52 -14.99
N SER A 44 5.07 8.45 -14.15
CA SER A 44 6.45 8.21 -14.59
C SER A 44 6.59 6.81 -15.19
N ALA A 45 6.03 5.78 -14.53
CA ALA A 45 6.02 4.42 -15.06
C ALA A 45 5.29 4.33 -16.41
N SER A 46 4.11 4.96 -16.53
CA SER A 46 3.38 4.99 -17.80
C SER A 46 4.17 5.68 -18.92
N THR A 47 4.86 6.78 -18.61
CA THR A 47 5.72 7.48 -19.57
C THR A 47 6.90 6.61 -19.98
N HIS A 48 7.53 5.92 -19.03
CA HIS A 48 8.62 4.99 -19.30
C HIS A 48 8.18 3.87 -20.26
N ASN A 49 7.05 3.22 -19.98
CA ASN A 49 6.51 2.12 -20.81
C ASN A 49 6.24 2.59 -22.24
N TYR A 50 5.65 3.77 -22.41
CA TYR A 50 5.42 4.36 -23.73
C TYR A 50 6.73 4.57 -24.52
N MET A 51 7.79 5.04 -23.84
CA MET A 51 9.09 5.27 -24.47
C MET A 51 9.79 3.95 -24.82
N GLN A 52 9.67 2.91 -23.98
CA GLN A 52 10.22 1.59 -24.27
C GLN A 52 9.54 0.96 -25.50
N LEU A 53 8.21 0.99 -25.57
CA LEU A 53 7.49 0.47 -26.75
C LEU A 53 7.94 1.17 -28.05
N LYS A 54 8.16 2.49 -27.98
CA LYS A 54 8.64 3.28 -29.12
C LYS A 54 10.10 3.02 -29.52
N SER A 55 10.88 2.32 -28.71
CA SER A 55 12.27 2.01 -29.03
C SER A 55 12.42 0.97 -30.15
N VAL A 56 11.39 0.13 -30.36
CA VAL A 56 11.35 -0.86 -31.44
C VAL A 56 11.03 -0.16 -32.76
N THR A 57 12.07 0.14 -33.53
CA THR A 57 11.96 1.01 -34.72
C THR A 57 12.29 0.32 -36.04
N ASN A 58 13.10 -0.74 -36.02
CA ASN A 58 13.50 -1.43 -37.25
C ASN A 58 12.57 -2.64 -37.54
N CYS A 59 11.56 -2.39 -38.36
CA CYS A 59 10.58 -3.39 -38.81
C CYS A 59 10.66 -3.67 -40.33
N GLU A 60 11.77 -3.31 -40.98
CA GLU A 60 11.95 -3.57 -42.42
C GLU A 60 11.92 -5.08 -42.69
N GLY A 61 11.18 -5.50 -43.72
CA GLY A 61 11.00 -6.91 -44.09
C GLY A 61 10.11 -7.73 -43.16
N LEU A 62 9.43 -7.12 -42.18
CA LEU A 62 8.57 -7.84 -41.22
C LEU A 62 7.45 -8.65 -41.90
N PHE A 63 6.90 -8.12 -42.98
CA PHE A 63 5.80 -8.71 -43.75
C PHE A 63 6.26 -9.63 -44.88
N ASP A 64 7.58 -9.80 -45.06
CA ASP A 64 8.10 -10.65 -46.12
C ASP A 64 7.83 -12.12 -45.78
N ASP A 65 7.26 -12.85 -46.74
CA ASP A 65 7.01 -14.30 -46.63
C ASP A 65 8.26 -15.09 -47.08
N THR A 66 9.38 -14.80 -46.41
CA THR A 66 10.68 -15.41 -46.66
C THR A 66 11.32 -15.87 -45.34
N PRO A 67 12.37 -16.71 -45.39
CA PRO A 67 13.17 -17.05 -44.21
C PRO A 67 13.75 -15.82 -43.50
N GLU A 68 14.16 -14.80 -44.26
CA GLU A 68 14.67 -13.53 -43.72
C GLU A 68 13.56 -12.76 -42.99
N GLY A 69 12.37 -12.68 -43.57
CA GLY A 69 11.20 -12.09 -42.90
C GLY A 69 10.81 -12.83 -41.62
N ALA A 70 10.97 -14.17 -41.59
CA ALA A 70 10.78 -14.95 -40.38
C ALA A 70 11.81 -14.60 -39.28
N ALA A 71 13.07 -14.38 -39.65
CA ALA A 71 14.10 -13.91 -38.72
C ALA A 71 13.81 -12.50 -38.19
N VAL A 72 13.32 -11.59 -39.03
CA VAL A 72 12.87 -10.25 -38.61
C VAL A 72 11.73 -10.33 -37.60
N ARG A 73 10.70 -11.15 -37.87
CA ARG A 73 9.57 -11.35 -36.93
C ARG A 73 10.05 -11.90 -35.59
N ALA A 74 10.99 -12.84 -35.59
CA ALA A 74 11.56 -13.39 -34.35
C ALA A 74 12.30 -12.32 -33.53
N ARG A 75 13.16 -11.52 -34.18
CA ARG A 75 13.89 -10.41 -33.54
C ARG A 75 12.94 -9.35 -32.98
N VAL A 76 12.04 -8.82 -33.81
CA VAL A 76 11.08 -7.77 -33.42
C VAL A 76 10.16 -8.27 -32.31
N GLY A 77 9.71 -9.53 -32.38
CA GLY A 77 8.93 -10.15 -31.30
C GLY A 77 9.68 -10.16 -29.97
N ALA A 78 10.96 -10.53 -29.97
CA ALA A 78 11.80 -10.50 -28.78
C ALA A 78 12.01 -9.08 -28.25
N GLU A 79 12.27 -8.10 -29.13
CA GLU A 79 12.42 -6.69 -28.77
C GLU A 79 11.13 -6.12 -28.15
N ILE A 80 9.96 -6.36 -28.74
CA ILE A 80 8.67 -5.94 -28.18
C ILE A 80 8.41 -6.60 -26.83
N THR A 81 8.70 -7.90 -26.71
CA THR A 81 8.49 -8.65 -25.46
C THR A 81 9.32 -8.04 -24.33
N ALA A 82 10.61 -7.80 -24.58
CA ALA A 82 11.50 -7.17 -23.62
C ALA A 82 11.06 -5.73 -23.29
N ALA A 83 10.68 -4.94 -24.30
CA ALA A 83 10.26 -3.55 -24.13
C ALA A 83 8.94 -3.39 -23.36
N THR A 84 8.03 -4.36 -23.47
CA THR A 84 6.68 -4.30 -22.87
C THR A 84 6.56 -5.05 -21.54
N GLU A 85 7.63 -5.70 -21.09
CA GLU A 85 7.63 -6.42 -19.80
C GLU A 85 7.27 -5.50 -18.62
N THR A 86 7.79 -4.27 -18.65
CA THR A 86 7.49 -3.20 -17.68
C THR A 86 6.05 -2.66 -17.75
N GLU A 87 5.27 -3.07 -18.74
CA GLU A 87 3.86 -2.76 -18.86
C GLU A 87 2.98 -3.89 -18.31
N TRP A 88 3.31 -5.13 -18.67
CA TRP A 88 2.47 -6.30 -18.38
C TRP A 88 2.73 -6.93 -17.02
N GLU A 89 3.94 -6.81 -16.49
CA GLU A 89 4.31 -7.45 -15.23
C GLU A 89 4.56 -6.40 -14.15
N THR A 90 3.51 -5.72 -13.68
CA THR A 90 3.64 -4.50 -12.85
C THR A 90 2.95 -4.59 -11.50
N LEU A 91 2.93 -5.77 -10.87
CA LEU A 91 2.27 -5.95 -9.57
C LEU A 91 2.82 -5.01 -8.49
N GLY A 92 4.12 -4.72 -8.52
CA GLY A 92 4.74 -3.75 -7.62
C GLY A 92 4.25 -2.32 -7.82
N ILE A 93 3.94 -1.89 -9.05
CA ILE A 93 3.27 -0.61 -9.32
C ILE A 93 1.84 -0.62 -8.75
N HIS A 94 1.10 -1.71 -8.98
CA HIS A 94 -0.31 -1.80 -8.60
C HIS A 94 -0.54 -1.87 -7.10
N LEU A 95 0.28 -2.61 -6.37
CA LEU A 95 0.05 -2.97 -4.97
C LEU A 95 1.13 -2.48 -4.01
N GLY A 96 2.32 -2.10 -4.51
CA GLY A 96 3.51 -1.82 -3.69
C GLY A 96 3.70 -0.36 -3.28
N TYR A 97 2.82 0.57 -3.67
CA TYR A 97 2.92 1.95 -3.19
C TYR A 97 2.65 2.03 -1.68
N ARG A 98 3.29 3.00 -1.02
CA ARG A 98 3.38 3.08 0.45
C ARG A 98 3.33 4.51 0.95
N TYR A 99 2.80 4.69 2.16
CA TYR A 99 2.55 5.96 2.82
C TYR A 99 3.47 6.23 4.02
N GLU A 100 4.70 5.72 4.00
CA GLU A 100 5.63 5.79 5.14
C GLU A 100 5.94 7.21 5.63
N ASN A 101 5.85 8.21 4.74
CA ASN A 101 6.07 9.62 5.07
C ASN A 101 4.79 10.36 5.51
N SER A 102 3.67 9.65 5.66
CA SER A 102 2.41 10.25 6.05
C SER A 102 2.43 10.71 7.51
N PRO A 103 1.88 11.91 7.82
CA PRO A 103 1.81 12.39 9.20
C PRO A 103 0.87 11.58 10.09
N ILE A 104 0.00 10.74 9.50
CA ILE A 104 -1.00 9.91 10.20
C ILE A 104 -0.58 8.42 10.27
N VAL A 105 0.66 8.11 9.91
CA VAL A 105 1.24 6.76 9.98
C VAL A 105 2.32 6.75 11.06
N ALA A 106 2.39 5.68 11.85
CA ALA A 106 3.44 5.49 12.83
C ALA A 106 4.78 5.23 12.13
N VAL A 107 5.86 5.80 12.69
CA VAL A 107 7.20 5.55 12.17
C VAL A 107 7.69 4.25 12.78
N GLU A 108 8.09 3.31 11.94
CA GLU A 108 8.76 2.08 12.36
C GLU A 108 10.26 2.20 12.02
N ALA A 109 11.14 1.75 12.91
CA ALA A 109 12.58 1.77 12.64
C ALA A 109 12.98 0.79 11.52
N GLY A 110 14.20 0.94 11.02
CA GLY A 110 14.77 0.07 9.98
C GLY A 110 14.43 0.52 8.55
N GLU A 111 15.14 -0.08 7.59
CA GLU A 111 14.90 0.16 6.18
C GLU A 111 13.64 -0.58 5.72
N PRO A 112 12.75 0.08 4.96
CA PRO A 112 11.62 -0.62 4.36
C PRO A 112 12.11 -1.61 3.29
N PRO A 113 11.30 -2.64 2.95
CA PRO A 113 11.65 -3.56 1.88
C PRO A 113 11.84 -2.82 0.54
N GLU A 114 12.58 -3.47 -0.35
CA GLU A 114 12.81 -2.97 -1.71
C GLU A 114 11.49 -2.67 -2.44
N ASP A 115 11.46 -1.53 -3.12
CA ASP A 115 10.33 -1.10 -3.94
C ASP A 115 10.59 -1.46 -5.41
N HIS A 116 10.14 -2.64 -5.80
CA HIS A 116 10.33 -3.20 -7.14
C HIS A 116 9.06 -3.00 -7.98
N TRP A 117 9.17 -2.75 -9.29
CA TRP A 117 8.01 -2.51 -10.18
C TRP A 117 7.26 -3.77 -10.56
N ARG A 118 8.02 -4.83 -10.81
CA ARG A 118 7.48 -6.14 -11.11
C ARG A 118 6.90 -6.84 -9.90
N TRP A 119 7.73 -7.03 -8.88
CA TRP A 119 7.40 -7.86 -7.75
C TRP A 119 6.74 -7.08 -6.62
N TYR A 120 5.56 -7.54 -6.21
CA TYR A 120 4.94 -7.08 -4.97
C TYR A 120 5.27 -8.07 -3.85
N ARG A 121 5.90 -7.57 -2.79
CA ARG A 121 6.11 -8.32 -1.55
C ARG A 121 5.07 -7.87 -0.50
N PRO A 122 4.10 -8.73 -0.12
CA PRO A 122 3.19 -8.39 0.96
C PRO A 122 3.94 -8.03 2.24
N THR A 123 3.61 -6.90 2.85
CA THR A 123 4.29 -6.39 4.04
C THR A 123 3.29 -5.60 4.88
N ALA A 124 3.19 -5.90 6.18
CA ALA A 124 2.30 -5.18 7.11
C ALA A 124 2.98 -4.00 7.82
N ARG A 125 4.08 -3.48 7.29
CA ARG A 125 4.77 -2.32 7.84
C ARG A 125 3.86 -1.07 7.77
N PRO A 126 3.89 -0.16 8.76
CA PRO A 126 3.11 1.08 8.71
C PRO A 126 3.30 1.83 7.39
N GLY A 127 2.19 2.24 6.79
CA GLY A 127 2.12 2.88 5.47
C GLY A 127 1.92 1.92 4.31
N HIS A 128 2.11 0.62 4.48
CA HIS A 128 1.86 -0.39 3.44
C HIS A 128 0.41 -0.84 3.43
N ARG A 129 -0.06 -1.36 2.29
CA ARG A 129 -1.33 -2.05 2.19
C ARG A 129 -1.30 -3.31 3.07
N ALA A 130 -2.32 -3.51 3.90
CA ALA A 130 -2.43 -4.70 4.74
C ALA A 130 -2.41 -5.98 3.87
N PRO A 131 -1.57 -6.98 4.21
CA PRO A 131 -1.46 -8.21 3.43
C PRO A 131 -2.78 -8.97 3.31
N HIS A 132 -3.05 -9.47 2.09
CA HIS A 132 -4.10 -10.44 1.83
C HIS A 132 -3.72 -11.79 2.43
N ALA A 133 -4.65 -12.40 3.15
CA ALA A 133 -4.66 -13.83 3.45
C ALA A 133 -6.12 -14.32 3.50
N TRP A 134 -6.32 -15.61 3.29
CA TRP A 134 -7.62 -16.25 3.47
C TRP A 134 -7.81 -16.59 4.96
N LEU A 135 -8.87 -16.04 5.55
CA LEU A 135 -9.32 -16.37 6.91
C LEU A 135 -10.19 -17.63 6.90
N ALA A 136 -10.98 -17.81 5.85
CA ALA A 136 -11.80 -18.99 5.65
C ALA A 136 -12.05 -19.21 4.15
N GLY A 137 -12.04 -20.47 3.71
CA GLY A 137 -12.26 -20.83 2.32
C GLY A 137 -11.17 -20.30 1.38
N SER A 138 -11.50 -20.16 0.09
CA SER A 138 -10.62 -19.57 -0.93
C SER A 138 -11.44 -19.10 -2.13
N GLY A 139 -10.86 -18.24 -2.97
CA GLY A 139 -11.50 -17.77 -4.20
C GLY A 139 -12.70 -16.84 -3.94
N PRO A 140 -13.66 -16.73 -4.88
CA PRO A 140 -14.74 -15.74 -4.81
C PRO A 140 -15.69 -15.86 -3.61
N SER A 141 -15.73 -17.00 -2.93
CA SER A 141 -16.54 -17.25 -1.73
C SER A 141 -15.74 -17.30 -0.44
N GLY A 142 -14.41 -17.12 -0.51
CA GLY A 142 -13.56 -17.06 0.66
C GLY A 142 -13.71 -15.73 1.40
N LEU A 143 -13.37 -15.75 2.69
CA LEU A 143 -13.24 -14.55 3.50
C LEU A 143 -11.77 -14.15 3.57
N SER A 144 -11.43 -12.99 3.05
CA SER A 144 -10.09 -12.41 3.12
C SER A 144 -9.91 -11.54 4.36
N THR A 145 -8.66 -11.40 4.83
CA THR A 145 -8.24 -10.29 5.70
C THR A 145 -8.70 -8.92 5.18
N LEU A 146 -8.70 -8.72 3.85
CA LEU A 146 -9.09 -7.46 3.22
C LEU A 146 -10.57 -7.13 3.41
N ASP A 147 -11.43 -8.15 3.56
CA ASP A 147 -12.88 -7.97 3.76
C ASP A 147 -13.20 -7.46 5.17
N LEU A 148 -12.20 -7.42 6.06
CA LEU A 148 -12.33 -6.82 7.38
C LEU A 148 -12.28 -5.28 7.32
N PHE A 149 -11.74 -4.69 6.25
CA PHE A 149 -11.45 -3.25 6.20
C PHE A 149 -12.55 -2.47 5.47
N GLY A 150 -12.47 -1.13 5.47
CA GLY A 150 -13.46 -0.24 4.81
C GLY A 150 -14.35 0.55 5.77
N ASN A 151 -14.68 -0.02 6.93
CA ASN A 151 -15.68 0.54 7.86
C ASN A 151 -15.05 0.93 9.21
N GLY A 152 -14.20 1.95 9.21
CA GLY A 152 -13.44 2.38 10.38
C GLY A 152 -12.08 1.68 10.52
N PHE A 153 -11.41 1.91 11.63
CA PHE A 153 -10.15 1.25 11.95
C PHE A 153 -10.38 -0.18 12.43
N VAL A 154 -9.43 -1.06 12.14
CA VAL A 154 -9.41 -2.43 12.61
C VAL A 154 -8.10 -2.70 13.33
N LEU A 155 -8.17 -3.10 14.59
CA LEU A 155 -7.04 -3.64 15.33
C LEU A 155 -7.06 -5.17 15.22
N LEU A 156 -6.11 -5.73 14.47
CA LEU A 156 -5.88 -7.16 14.41
C LEU A 156 -5.03 -7.58 15.63
N ARG A 157 -5.48 -8.61 16.35
CA ARG A 157 -4.70 -9.32 17.36
C ARG A 157 -4.37 -10.70 16.82
N LEU A 158 -3.10 -10.96 16.60
CA LEU A 158 -2.62 -12.12 15.85
C LEU A 158 -1.95 -13.15 16.78
N GLY A 159 -2.30 -14.41 16.57
CA GLY A 159 -1.75 -15.56 17.29
C GLY A 159 -2.70 -16.15 18.35
N THR A 160 -2.24 -17.23 18.97
CA THR A 160 -3.03 -18.10 19.87
C THR A 160 -3.34 -17.46 21.23
N ALA A 161 -2.62 -16.41 21.60
CA ALA A 161 -2.81 -15.67 22.85
C ALA A 161 -3.03 -14.19 22.54
N PRO A 162 -4.27 -13.69 22.66
CA PRO A 162 -4.56 -12.27 22.43
C PRO A 162 -3.76 -11.38 23.37
N VAL A 163 -3.10 -10.37 22.81
CA VAL A 163 -2.42 -9.33 23.58
C VAL A 163 -3.47 -8.33 24.08
N ASP A 164 -3.28 -7.80 25.29
CA ASP A 164 -4.14 -6.71 25.76
C ASP A 164 -3.90 -5.45 24.91
N ALA A 165 -5.00 -4.80 24.55
CA ALA A 165 -5.02 -3.55 23.80
C ALA A 165 -6.15 -2.64 24.30
N SER A 166 -6.45 -2.77 25.60
CA SER A 166 -7.54 -2.06 26.26
C SER A 166 -7.33 -0.55 26.28
N GLY A 167 -6.08 -0.09 26.36
CA GLY A 167 -5.68 1.33 26.27
C GLY A 167 -5.98 1.94 24.91
N LEU A 168 -5.63 1.28 23.81
CA LEU A 168 -5.95 1.69 22.43
C LEU A 168 -7.46 1.77 22.23
N CYS A 169 -8.20 0.77 22.73
CA CYS A 169 -9.65 0.77 22.68
C CYS A 169 -10.26 1.92 23.49
N ALA A 170 -9.71 2.23 24.67
CA ALA A 170 -10.15 3.34 25.50
C ALA A 170 -9.85 4.70 24.84
N ALA A 171 -8.64 4.88 24.31
CA ALA A 171 -8.21 6.09 23.62
C ALA A 171 -9.03 6.35 22.35
N ALA A 172 -9.36 5.32 21.58
CA ALA A 172 -10.25 5.42 20.42
C ALA A 172 -11.67 5.82 20.82
N ARG A 173 -12.24 5.18 21.85
CA ARG A 173 -13.57 5.54 22.37
C ARG A 173 -13.63 6.98 22.88
N ALA A 174 -12.60 7.44 23.60
CA ALA A 174 -12.54 8.81 24.12
C ALA A 174 -12.58 9.88 23.01
N ARG A 175 -12.11 9.55 21.80
CA ARG A 175 -12.08 10.43 20.62
C ARG A 175 -13.17 10.12 19.60
N ASN A 176 -14.10 9.22 19.92
CA ASN A 176 -15.12 8.71 18.99
C ASN A 176 -14.55 8.15 17.68
N VAL A 177 -13.31 7.64 17.70
CA VAL A 177 -12.70 6.98 16.55
C VAL A 177 -13.30 5.59 16.41
N PRO A 178 -13.92 5.23 15.26
CA PRO A 178 -14.48 3.91 15.05
C PRO A 178 -13.34 2.89 14.98
N LEU A 179 -13.25 2.02 15.99
CA LEU A 179 -12.23 0.98 16.09
C LEU A 179 -12.90 -0.37 16.41
N ARG A 180 -12.65 -1.37 15.56
CA ARG A 180 -13.07 -2.75 15.78
C ARG A 180 -11.85 -3.63 16.05
N VAL A 181 -11.93 -4.49 17.06
CA VAL A 181 -10.89 -5.48 17.35
C VAL A 181 -11.25 -6.81 16.68
N VAL A 182 -10.28 -7.47 16.08
CA VAL A 182 -10.44 -8.80 15.46
C VAL A 182 -9.31 -9.71 15.90
N ASP A 183 -9.68 -10.85 16.47
CA ASP A 183 -8.74 -11.89 16.85
C ASP A 183 -8.56 -12.88 15.69
N ILE A 184 -7.31 -13.13 15.30
CA ILE A 184 -6.96 -14.09 14.26
C ILE A 184 -5.96 -15.07 14.85
N ASP A 185 -6.46 -16.25 15.19
CA ASP A 185 -5.64 -17.38 15.61
C ASP A 185 -5.19 -18.18 14.38
N ASN A 186 -4.23 -17.63 13.63
CA ASN A 186 -3.59 -18.30 12.51
C ASN A 186 -2.10 -17.95 12.47
N PRO A 187 -1.18 -18.92 12.63
CA PRO A 187 0.26 -18.67 12.70
C PRO A 187 0.84 -18.16 11.36
N GLU A 188 0.30 -18.57 10.22
CA GLU A 188 0.76 -18.10 8.91
C GLU A 188 0.41 -16.62 8.71
N ILE A 189 -0.76 -16.19 9.19
CA ILE A 189 -1.16 -14.78 9.14
C ILE A 189 -0.35 -13.96 10.14
N ALA A 190 -0.09 -14.49 11.34
CA ALA A 190 0.78 -13.84 12.31
C ALA A 190 2.20 -13.63 11.76
N GLU A 191 2.78 -14.64 11.10
CA GLU A 191 4.08 -14.54 10.43
C GLU A 191 4.04 -13.53 9.27
N LEU A 192 2.99 -13.52 8.45
CA LEU A 192 2.83 -12.58 7.34
C LEU A 192 2.80 -11.11 7.80
N TYR A 193 2.18 -10.85 8.95
CA TYR A 193 2.05 -9.49 9.52
C TYR A 193 3.24 -9.10 10.40
N GLN A 194 4.02 -10.08 10.89
CA GLN A 194 5.24 -9.92 11.69
C GLN A 194 5.05 -9.05 12.95
N ALA A 195 3.85 -9.05 13.52
CA ALA A 195 3.54 -8.36 14.77
C ALA A 195 2.27 -8.94 15.39
N ARG A 196 2.19 -8.98 16.72
CA ARG A 196 0.99 -9.49 17.43
C ARG A 196 -0.20 -8.53 17.40
N LEU A 197 0.04 -7.23 17.24
CA LEU A 197 -0.97 -6.20 17.07
C LEU A 197 -0.72 -5.45 15.76
N THR A 198 -1.74 -5.29 14.93
CA THR A 198 -1.68 -4.45 13.72
C THR A 198 -2.92 -3.60 13.59
N LEU A 199 -2.75 -2.29 13.53
CA LEU A 199 -3.82 -1.31 13.37
C LEU A 199 -3.95 -0.90 11.90
N VAL A 200 -5.06 -1.27 11.29
CA VAL A 200 -5.37 -1.04 9.88
C VAL A 200 -6.41 0.07 9.73
N ARG A 201 -6.17 0.97 8.77
CA ARG A 201 -7.02 2.12 8.42
C ARG A 201 -8.28 1.70 7.67
N PRO A 202 -9.28 2.60 7.58
CA PRO A 202 -10.45 2.38 6.73
C PRO A 202 -10.10 2.09 5.26
N ASP A 203 -9.02 2.68 4.73
CA ASP A 203 -8.56 2.44 3.36
C ASP A 203 -7.64 1.20 3.21
N GLY A 204 -7.57 0.33 4.22
CA GLY A 204 -6.85 -0.93 4.18
C GLY A 204 -5.33 -0.83 4.27
N HIS A 205 -4.79 0.35 4.63
CA HIS A 205 -3.36 0.53 4.88
C HIS A 205 -3.05 0.42 6.38
N VAL A 206 -1.88 -0.12 6.72
CA VAL A 206 -1.44 -0.23 8.11
C VAL A 206 -1.06 1.16 8.63
N ALA A 207 -1.61 1.57 9.77
CA ALA A 207 -1.21 2.79 10.45
C ALA A 207 -0.13 2.54 11.51
N TRP A 208 -0.14 1.37 12.15
CA TRP A 208 0.80 0.99 13.21
C TRP A 208 0.80 -0.53 13.40
N ARG A 209 1.90 -1.09 13.89
CA ARG A 209 1.98 -2.48 14.39
C ARG A 209 2.97 -2.58 15.55
N GLY A 210 2.85 -3.64 16.36
CA GLY A 210 3.76 -3.94 17.45
C GLY A 210 3.41 -5.26 18.15
N ASP A 211 4.33 -5.81 18.95
CA ASP A 211 4.09 -7.05 19.70
C ASP A 211 3.38 -6.84 21.05
N ALA A 212 3.29 -5.59 21.48
CA ALA A 212 2.60 -5.12 22.67
C ALA A 212 1.89 -3.80 22.38
N GLU A 213 0.91 -3.46 23.22
CA GLU A 213 0.29 -2.14 23.19
C GLU A 213 1.35 -1.03 23.35
N PRO A 214 1.26 0.10 22.61
CA PRO A 214 2.23 1.17 22.76
C PRO A 214 2.06 1.89 24.10
N ASP A 215 3.17 2.36 24.67
CA ASP A 215 3.18 3.13 25.93
C ASP A 215 2.28 4.39 25.86
N ASP A 216 2.19 5.03 24.68
CA ASP A 216 1.36 6.22 24.41
C ASP A 216 0.20 5.89 23.45
N ALA A 217 -0.79 5.14 23.96
CA ALA A 217 -2.00 4.79 23.20
C ALA A 217 -2.80 6.03 22.75
N ASP A 218 -2.94 7.03 23.63
CA ASP A 218 -3.59 8.30 23.34
C ASP A 218 -2.92 9.04 22.19
N GLY A 219 -1.60 9.20 22.24
CA GLY A 219 -0.82 9.85 21.20
C GLY A 219 -0.84 9.10 19.87
N LEU A 220 -0.91 7.75 19.88
CA LEU A 220 -1.10 6.98 18.65
C LEU A 220 -2.48 7.25 18.03
N ILE A 221 -3.56 7.22 18.83
CA ILE A 221 -4.90 7.50 18.31
C ILE A 221 -5.00 8.94 17.81
N ASP A 222 -4.42 9.92 18.51
CA ASP A 222 -4.34 11.31 18.05
C ASP A 222 -3.60 11.45 16.72
N ARG A 223 -2.53 10.67 16.52
CA ARG A 223 -1.79 10.67 15.26
C ARG A 223 -2.63 10.12 14.12
N ILE A 224 -3.15 8.90 14.24
CA ILE A 224 -3.85 8.23 13.13
C ILE A 224 -5.18 8.91 12.78
N SER A 225 -5.78 9.63 13.73
CA SER A 225 -6.97 10.45 13.51
C SER A 225 -6.65 11.87 13.03
N GLY A 226 -5.37 12.25 12.96
CA GLY A 226 -4.91 13.55 12.45
C GLY A 226 -5.08 14.72 13.43
N HIS A 227 -5.28 14.46 14.71
CA HIS A 227 -5.29 15.48 15.78
C HIS A 227 -3.87 15.89 16.21
N ARG A 228 -2.89 15.01 15.99
CA ARG A 228 -1.47 15.29 16.24
C ARG A 228 -0.68 15.01 14.97
N ALA A 229 -0.08 16.04 14.38
CA ALA A 229 0.89 15.85 13.32
C ALA A 229 2.17 15.24 13.89
N SER A 230 2.83 14.36 13.12
CA SER A 230 4.19 13.93 13.43
C SER A 230 5.15 15.13 13.36
N ALA A 231 6.10 15.24 14.29
CA ALA A 231 7.22 16.18 14.22
C ALA A 231 8.27 15.72 13.19
N VAL A 232 7.82 15.22 12.04
CA VAL A 232 8.70 14.95 10.91
C VAL A 232 8.89 16.30 10.24
N GLU A 233 10.07 16.90 10.47
CA GLU A 233 10.52 17.99 9.61
C GLU A 233 10.39 17.54 8.15
N PRO A 234 10.11 18.44 7.20
CA PRO A 234 10.13 18.13 5.78
C PRO A 234 11.57 17.79 5.34
N GLY A 235 12.06 16.63 5.78
CA GLY A 235 13.27 16.00 5.31
C GLY A 235 13.01 15.53 3.90
N ALA A 236 13.93 15.90 3.00
CA ALA A 236 13.89 15.56 1.59
C ALA A 236 13.35 14.15 1.39
N VAL A 237 12.28 14.03 0.59
CA VAL A 237 11.82 12.76 0.05
C VAL A 237 13.08 12.05 -0.44
N PRO A 238 13.51 10.93 0.17
CA PRO A 238 14.54 10.14 -0.46
C PRO A 238 13.88 9.68 -1.75
N SER A 239 14.29 10.29 -2.87
CA SER A 239 14.03 9.82 -4.21
C SER A 239 14.79 8.51 -4.36
N LYS A 240 14.41 7.48 -3.61
CA LYS A 240 14.64 6.11 -4.05
C LYS A 240 13.67 5.94 -5.20
N THR A 241 14.11 6.44 -6.37
CA THR A 241 13.45 6.24 -7.64
C THR A 241 13.25 4.75 -7.77
N MET A 242 11.99 4.36 -7.88
CA MET A 242 11.63 3.00 -8.23
C MET A 242 12.47 2.58 -9.44
N CYS A 243 13.30 1.56 -9.26
CA CYS A 243 14.30 1.19 -10.26
C CYS A 243 13.59 0.47 -11.40
N LEU A 244 13.20 1.21 -12.45
CA LEU A 244 12.56 0.64 -13.65
C LEU A 244 13.59 -0.02 -14.60
N SER A 245 14.88 0.02 -14.28
CA SER A 245 15.92 -0.66 -15.05
C SER A 245 15.97 -2.15 -14.70
N ALA A 246 15.92 -2.98 -15.74
CA ALA A 246 16.17 -4.43 -15.69
C ALA A 246 17.62 -4.76 -15.34
#